data_AF-A0A0G1JP31-F1
#
_entry.id   AF-A0A0G1JP31-F1
#
_cell.length_a   1.000
_cell.length_b   1.000
_cell.length_c   1.000
_cell.angle_alpha   90.00
_cell.angle_beta   90.00
_cell.angle_gamma   90.00
#
_symmetry.space_group_name_H-M   'P 1'
#
loop_
_entity.id
_entity.type
_entity.pdbx_description
1 polymer ?
#
loop_
_entity_poly.entity_id
_entity_poly.type
_entity_poly.pdbx_seq_one_letter_code
_entity_poly.pdbx_strand_id
1 'polypeptide(L)'
;MEIKQIKIEKNTAFLEASVTQDEVDIEKNHVIDEMIKNVSVKGFRQGKAPKAIAEKQLDPEKMGNHILSHVMNHLMEHALEQYKYRLLGRPVLEDMKTEKTGGWTIKLQLPLYPEVKLGSYHTYLKGKGKDKKVENIYETLLEKEKFDVSPLIIDEEVNYSLERLATQAKSLNLPVEDYLKALGKSLDQVKKEYAESAEKSVKLDIILLAIAQIEKIDSSEQELLELAKVASVSGQQLEQLKSIVNRRKTIDYLMTI
;
A
#
# COMPACT_ATOMS: atom_id res chain seq x y z
N MET A 1 -1.94 -20.64 15.20
CA MET A 1 -1.78 -20.27 13.80
C MET A 1 -0.32 -20.47 13.44
N GLU A 2 -0.05 -21.11 12.31
CA GLU A 2 1.31 -21.33 11.83
C GLU A 2 1.54 -20.49 10.57
N ILE A 3 2.56 -19.62 10.58
CA ILE A 3 2.87 -18.73 9.46
C ILE A 3 4.25 -19.07 8.90
N LYS A 4 4.28 -19.41 7.61
CA LYS A 4 5.49 -19.80 6.90
C LYS A 4 5.78 -18.85 5.75
N GLN A 5 6.97 -18.26 5.75
CA GLN A 5 7.51 -17.58 4.57
C GLN A 5 7.90 -18.61 3.51
N ILE A 6 7.28 -18.53 2.33
CA ILE A 6 7.53 -19.44 1.21
C ILE A 6 8.73 -18.97 0.40
N LYS A 7 8.69 -17.70 -0.05
CA LYS A 7 9.76 -17.07 -0.84
C LYS A 7 9.68 -15.55 -0.76
N ILE A 8 10.76 -14.88 -1.14
CA ILE A 8 10.77 -13.45 -1.44
C ILE A 8 11.20 -13.29 -2.89
N GLU A 9 10.39 -12.60 -3.69
CA GLU A 9 10.66 -12.36 -5.11
C GLU A 9 10.31 -10.92 -5.47
N LYS A 10 11.21 -10.22 -6.15
CA LYS A 10 11.06 -8.80 -6.51
C LYS A 10 10.60 -7.93 -5.33
N ASN A 11 11.18 -8.14 -4.16
CA ASN A 11 10.83 -7.40 -2.94
C ASN A 11 9.37 -7.59 -2.46
N THR A 12 8.74 -8.70 -2.84
CA THR A 12 7.45 -9.18 -2.32
C THR A 12 7.67 -10.46 -1.54
N ALA A 13 7.21 -10.52 -0.30
CA ALA A 13 7.21 -11.74 0.51
C ALA A 13 5.92 -12.54 0.26
N PHE A 14 6.07 -13.83 0.00
CA PHE A 14 4.96 -14.77 -0.13
C PHE A 14 4.84 -15.55 1.16
N LEU A 15 3.73 -15.37 1.86
CA LEU A 15 3.43 -16.05 3.12
C LEU A 15 2.30 -17.05 2.91
N GLU A 16 2.43 -18.20 3.56
CA GLU A 16 1.36 -19.17 3.70
C GLU A 16 1.08 -19.33 5.19
N ALA A 17 -0.17 -19.14 5.58
CA ALA A 17 -0.62 -19.32 6.95
C ALA A 17 -1.64 -20.46 7.02
N SER A 18 -1.46 -21.34 8.00
CA SER A 18 -2.43 -22.36 8.35
C SER A 18 -3.10 -21.98 9.66
N VAL A 19 -4.42 -21.87 9.61
CA VAL A 19 -5.30 -21.56 10.74
C VAL A 19 -6.13 -22.79 11.03
N THR A 20 -6.05 -23.29 12.26
CA THR A 20 -6.76 -24.51 12.66
C THR A 20 -8.26 -24.25 12.84
N GLN A 21 -9.09 -25.29 12.82
CA GLN A 21 -10.54 -25.16 13.02
C GLN A 21 -10.86 -24.51 14.37
N ASP A 22 -10.20 -24.95 15.45
CA ASP A 22 -10.42 -24.41 16.79
C ASP A 22 -10.19 -22.89 16.84
N GLU A 23 -9.16 -22.41 16.15
CA GLU A 23 -8.88 -20.97 16.06
C GLU A 23 -9.96 -20.22 15.28
N VAL A 24 -10.41 -20.77 14.15
CA VAL A 24 -11.52 -20.19 13.38
C VAL A 24 -12.80 -20.14 14.23
N ASP A 25 -13.09 -21.18 15.00
CA ASP A 25 -14.29 -21.24 15.86
C ASP A 25 -14.18 -20.29 17.06
N ILE A 26 -12.99 -20.08 17.64
CA ILE A 26 -12.75 -19.05 18.66
C ILE A 26 -13.05 -17.66 18.09
N GLU A 27 -12.48 -17.33 16.93
CA GLU A 27 -12.66 -16.03 16.27
C GLU A 27 -14.11 -15.79 15.85
N LYS A 28 -14.76 -16.83 15.33
CA LYS A 28 -16.19 -16.82 15.03
C LYS A 28 -17.04 -16.47 16.26
N ASN A 29 -16.77 -17.08 17.42
CA ASN A 29 -17.48 -16.77 18.64
C ASN A 29 -17.25 -15.31 19.09
N HIS A 30 -16.03 -14.80 18.96
CA HIS A 30 -15.70 -13.42 19.29
C HIS A 30 -16.48 -12.43 18.42
N VAL A 31 -16.46 -12.63 17.10
CA VAL A 31 -17.20 -11.81 16.13
C VAL A 31 -18.70 -11.85 16.38
N ILE A 32 -19.26 -13.03 16.70
CA ILE A 32 -20.67 -13.17 17.03
C ILE A 32 -21.01 -12.36 18.29
N ASP A 33 -20.21 -12.44 19.34
CA ASP A 33 -20.41 -11.67 20.57
C ASP A 33 -20.36 -10.15 20.34
N GLU A 34 -19.49 -9.68 19.45
CA GLU A 34 -19.46 -8.27 19.06
C GLU A 34 -20.68 -7.86 18.23
N MET A 35 -21.05 -8.66 17.23
CA MET A 35 -22.19 -8.36 16.37
C MET A 35 -23.50 -8.32 17.14
N ILE A 36 -23.73 -9.27 18.07
CA ILE A 36 -24.97 -9.34 18.86
C ILE A 36 -25.20 -8.07 19.67
N LYS A 37 -24.15 -7.38 20.14
CA LYS A 37 -24.27 -6.10 20.86
C LYS A 37 -24.94 -5.01 20.00
N ASN A 38 -24.76 -5.08 18.69
CA ASN A 38 -25.25 -4.10 17.73
C ASN A 38 -26.48 -4.58 16.93
N VAL A 39 -26.85 -5.86 17.02
CA VAL A 39 -28.01 -6.41 16.32
C VAL A 39 -29.32 -6.03 17.03
N SER A 40 -30.25 -5.49 16.26
CA SER A 40 -31.65 -5.28 16.65
C SER A 40 -32.48 -6.46 16.17
N VAL A 41 -32.86 -7.35 17.10
CA VAL A 41 -33.74 -8.49 16.78
C VAL A 41 -35.19 -8.09 17.03
N LYS A 42 -36.08 -8.37 16.07
CA LYS A 42 -37.52 -8.09 16.18
C LYS A 42 -38.10 -8.71 17.46
N GLY A 43 -38.52 -7.88 18.41
CA GLY A 43 -39.09 -8.30 19.71
C GLY A 43 -38.11 -8.28 20.90
N PHE A 44 -36.81 -8.02 20.69
CA PHE A 44 -35.81 -7.89 21.75
C PHE A 44 -35.16 -6.51 21.72
N ARG A 45 -34.80 -5.99 22.90
CA ARG A 45 -33.99 -4.77 22.97
C ARG A 45 -32.59 -5.06 22.42
N GLN A 46 -32.01 -4.10 21.68
CA GLN A 46 -30.66 -4.19 21.13
C GLN A 46 -29.67 -4.76 22.16
N GLY A 47 -28.89 -5.78 21.75
CA GLY A 47 -27.90 -6.45 22.61
C GLY A 47 -28.46 -7.39 23.70
N LYS A 48 -29.78 -7.64 23.76
CA LYS A 48 -30.41 -8.53 24.75
C LYS A 48 -31.08 -9.78 24.13
N ALA A 49 -30.91 -9.99 22.83
CA ALA A 49 -31.41 -11.19 22.17
C ALA A 49 -30.54 -12.42 22.50
N PRO A 50 -31.13 -13.61 22.71
CA PRO A 50 -30.38 -14.85 22.88
C PRO A 50 -29.48 -15.16 21.66
N LYS A 51 -28.24 -15.65 21.88
CA LYS A 51 -27.23 -15.89 20.82
C LYS A 51 -27.78 -16.66 19.62
N ALA A 52 -28.45 -17.77 19.86
CA ALA A 52 -29.01 -18.63 18.81
C ALA A 52 -30.09 -17.96 17.93
N ILE A 53 -30.77 -16.92 18.41
CA ILE A 53 -31.78 -16.17 17.64
C ILE A 53 -31.12 -15.04 16.86
N ALA A 54 -30.13 -14.38 17.47
CA ALA A 54 -29.39 -13.31 16.84
C ALA A 54 -28.49 -13.82 15.70
N GLU A 55 -27.86 -14.99 15.86
CA GLU A 55 -27.07 -15.66 14.82
C GLU A 55 -27.88 -15.94 13.54
N LYS A 56 -29.16 -16.33 13.68
CA LYS A 56 -30.04 -16.60 12.53
C LYS A 56 -30.50 -15.34 11.79
N GLN A 57 -30.40 -14.17 12.43
CA GLN A 57 -30.73 -12.87 11.83
C GLN A 57 -29.49 -12.17 11.26
N LEU A 58 -28.29 -12.69 11.54
CA LEU A 58 -27.05 -12.15 11.02
C LEU A 58 -26.82 -12.61 9.58
N ASP A 59 -26.43 -11.68 8.72
CA ASP A 59 -26.06 -11.98 7.34
C ASP A 59 -24.82 -12.90 7.33
N PRO A 60 -24.93 -14.13 6.77
CA PRO A 60 -23.83 -15.10 6.78
C PRO A 60 -22.56 -14.57 6.10
N GLU A 61 -22.73 -13.77 5.04
CA GLU A 61 -21.62 -13.14 4.32
C GLU A 61 -20.90 -12.08 5.16
N LYS A 62 -21.65 -11.22 5.88
CA LYS A 62 -21.04 -10.21 6.75
C LYS A 62 -20.29 -10.88 7.89
N MET A 63 -20.87 -11.93 8.47
CA MET A 63 -20.21 -12.71 9.51
C MET A 63 -18.89 -13.30 9.00
N GLY A 64 -18.91 -13.96 7.83
CA GLY A 64 -17.71 -14.52 7.20
C GLY A 64 -16.62 -13.45 6.95
N ASN A 65 -16.99 -12.29 6.42
CA ASN A 65 -16.05 -11.20 6.16
C ASN A 65 -15.44 -10.62 7.45
N HIS A 66 -16.20 -10.51 8.53
CA HIS A 66 -15.68 -10.04 9.82
C HIS A 66 -14.71 -11.05 10.44
N ILE A 67 -15.03 -12.35 10.37
CA ILE A 67 -14.13 -13.42 10.85
C ILE A 67 -12.84 -13.40 10.04
N LEU A 68 -12.94 -13.33 8.71
CA LEU A 68 -11.79 -13.23 7.83
C LEU A 68 -10.94 -11.99 8.16
N SER A 69 -11.57 -10.84 8.37
CA SER A 69 -10.87 -9.60 8.75
C SER A 69 -10.10 -9.77 10.07
N HIS A 70 -10.73 -10.36 11.09
CA HIS A 70 -10.10 -10.55 12.40
C HIS A 70 -8.91 -11.53 12.33
N VAL A 71 -9.12 -12.67 11.66
CA VAL A 71 -8.05 -13.65 11.38
C VAL A 71 -6.90 -13.01 10.60
N MET A 72 -7.22 -12.22 9.58
CA MET A 72 -6.21 -11.52 8.76
C MET A 72 -5.42 -10.50 9.58
N ASN A 73 -6.09 -9.71 10.43
CA ASN A 73 -5.41 -8.72 11.26
C ASN A 73 -4.43 -9.38 12.22
N HIS A 74 -4.84 -10.44 12.90
CA HIS A 74 -3.95 -11.19 13.79
C HIS A 74 -2.81 -11.86 13.02
N LEU A 75 -3.08 -12.49 11.87
CA LEU A 75 -2.06 -13.08 11.02
C LEU A 75 -1.03 -12.04 10.62
N MET A 76 -1.47 -10.86 10.16
CA MET A 76 -0.59 -9.77 9.75
C MET A 76 0.25 -9.25 10.93
N GLU A 77 -0.34 -9.05 12.11
CA GLU A 77 0.38 -8.62 13.31
C GLU A 77 1.53 -9.60 13.64
N HIS A 78 1.22 -10.90 13.72
CA HIS A 78 2.21 -11.94 13.99
C HIS A 78 3.27 -12.05 12.89
N ALA A 79 2.87 -11.98 11.61
CA ALA A 79 3.80 -12.06 10.48
C ALA A 79 4.77 -10.88 10.46
N LEU A 80 4.28 -9.65 10.67
CA LEU A 80 5.11 -8.46 10.66
C LEU A 80 6.09 -8.44 11.84
N GLU A 81 5.65 -8.87 13.02
CA GLU A 81 6.51 -8.95 14.21
C GLU A 81 7.55 -10.06 14.09
N GLN A 82 7.14 -11.27 13.70
CA GLN A 82 8.00 -12.45 13.60
C GLN A 82 9.14 -12.25 12.60
N TYR A 83 8.84 -11.68 11.43
CA TYR A 83 9.84 -11.48 10.37
C TYR A 83 10.42 -10.06 10.36
N LYS A 84 9.98 -9.18 11.28
CA LYS A 84 10.36 -7.75 11.36
C LYS A 84 10.20 -7.02 10.03
N TYR A 85 9.15 -7.36 9.29
CA TYR A 85 8.89 -6.78 8.00
C TYR A 85 8.35 -5.37 8.12
N ARG A 86 8.83 -4.50 7.23
CA ARG A 86 8.23 -3.20 6.95
C ARG A 86 7.51 -3.32 5.61
N LEU A 87 6.24 -2.98 5.57
CA LEU A 87 5.48 -2.98 4.32
C LEU A 87 5.61 -1.65 3.60
N LEU A 88 5.60 -1.74 2.28
CA LEU A 88 5.37 -0.62 1.38
C LEU A 88 4.07 -0.94 0.66
N GLY A 89 2.94 -0.36 1.11
CA GLY A 89 1.61 -0.65 0.56
C GLY A 89 0.82 -1.71 1.32
N ARG A 90 -0.23 -2.24 0.69
CA ARG A 90 -1.19 -3.16 1.31
C ARG A 90 -0.88 -4.61 0.97
N PRO A 91 -1.09 -5.57 1.89
CA PRO A 91 -1.02 -6.98 1.57
C PRO A 91 -2.14 -7.39 0.62
N VAL A 92 -1.86 -8.35 -0.25
CA VAL A 92 -2.84 -8.90 -1.21
C VAL A 92 -3.06 -10.37 -0.89
N LEU A 93 -4.33 -10.77 -0.79
CA LEU A 93 -4.73 -12.16 -0.68
C LEU A 93 -4.57 -12.84 -2.05
N GLU A 94 -3.66 -13.80 -2.15
CA GLU A 94 -3.45 -14.58 -3.38
C GLU A 94 -4.49 -15.70 -3.50
N ASP A 95 -4.68 -16.45 -2.43
CA ASP A 95 -5.60 -17.58 -2.39
C ASP A 95 -6.04 -17.88 -0.96
N MET A 96 -7.23 -18.43 -0.82
CA MET A 96 -7.76 -18.88 0.47
C MET A 96 -8.51 -20.19 0.26
N LYS A 97 -8.09 -21.23 0.98
CA LYS A 97 -8.70 -22.55 0.93
C LYS A 97 -9.23 -22.94 2.29
N THR A 98 -10.45 -23.45 2.32
CA THR A 98 -11.00 -24.12 3.49
C THR A 98 -10.60 -25.58 3.45
N GLU A 99 -9.90 -26.04 4.48
CA GLU A 99 -9.55 -27.45 4.65
C GLU A 99 -10.77 -28.29 5.02
N LYS A 100 -10.72 -29.59 4.74
CA LYS A 100 -11.80 -30.53 5.09
C LYS A 100 -12.05 -30.62 6.60
N THR A 101 -11.04 -30.29 7.38
CA THR A 101 -11.06 -30.19 8.84
C THR A 101 -11.75 -28.91 9.32
N GLY A 102 -12.11 -27.97 8.44
CA GLY A 102 -12.71 -26.69 8.82
C GLY A 102 -11.70 -25.57 9.11
N GLY A 103 -10.39 -25.87 9.09
CA GLY A 103 -9.32 -24.87 9.12
C GLY A 103 -9.15 -24.11 7.80
N TRP A 104 -8.36 -23.04 7.80
CA TRP A 104 -8.09 -22.21 6.62
C TRP A 104 -6.61 -22.19 6.27
N THR A 105 -6.32 -22.33 4.98
CA THR A 105 -4.99 -22.11 4.41
C THR A 105 -5.05 -20.83 3.58
N ILE A 106 -4.30 -19.83 4.03
CA ILE A 106 -4.32 -18.47 3.50
C ILE A 106 -2.96 -18.17 2.87
N LYS A 107 -2.95 -17.75 1.60
CA LYS A 107 -1.76 -17.31 0.89
C LYS A 107 -1.79 -15.81 0.68
N LEU A 108 -0.73 -15.13 1.12
CA LEU A 108 -0.61 -13.68 1.09
C LEU A 108 0.66 -13.24 0.37
N GLN A 109 0.53 -12.13 -0.33
CA GLN A 109 1.65 -11.40 -0.90
C GLN A 109 1.81 -10.08 -0.17
N LEU A 110 2.98 -9.88 0.42
CA LEU A 110 3.31 -8.72 1.23
C LEU A 110 4.35 -7.89 0.47
N PRO A 111 3.99 -6.69 -0.04
CA PRO A 111 4.96 -5.80 -0.66
C PRO A 111 5.87 -5.23 0.44
N LEU A 112 7.14 -5.63 0.43
CA LEU A 112 8.09 -5.18 1.44
C LEU A 112 8.62 -3.79 1.10
N TYR A 113 9.05 -3.06 2.12
CA TYR A 113 9.85 -1.87 1.94
C TYR A 113 11.28 -2.31 1.54
N PRO A 114 11.80 -1.87 0.39
CA PRO A 114 13.11 -2.33 -0.08
C PRO A 114 14.24 -1.79 0.82
N GLU A 115 15.26 -2.61 1.03
CA GLU A 115 16.49 -2.17 1.67
C GLU A 115 17.32 -1.33 0.67
N VAL A 116 17.18 -0.01 0.74
CA VAL A 116 17.95 0.90 -0.12
C VAL A 116 19.34 1.13 0.46
N LYS A 117 20.35 0.55 -0.17
CA LYS A 117 21.77 0.79 0.13
C LYS A 117 22.30 1.87 -0.80
N LEU A 118 22.15 3.12 -0.39
CA LEU A 118 22.63 4.26 -1.16
C LEU A 118 24.15 4.21 -1.32
N GLY A 119 24.63 4.27 -2.56
CA GLY A 119 26.05 4.39 -2.87
C GLY A 119 26.61 5.78 -2.51
N SER A 120 27.81 6.10 -2.98
CA SER A 120 28.44 7.42 -2.77
C SER A 120 27.78 8.51 -3.62
N TYR A 121 26.53 8.85 -3.33
CA TYR A 121 25.73 9.81 -4.09
C TYR A 121 26.32 11.20 -4.13
N HIS A 122 26.99 11.65 -3.05
CA HIS A 122 27.75 12.89 -3.10
C HIS A 122 28.82 12.90 -4.18
N THR A 123 29.45 11.75 -4.49
CA THR A 123 30.55 11.68 -5.45
C THR A 123 30.04 11.67 -6.88
N TYR A 124 29.03 10.85 -7.19
CA TYR A 124 28.52 10.75 -8.57
C TYR A 124 27.60 11.92 -8.95
N LEU A 125 27.09 12.69 -7.98
CA LEU A 125 26.34 13.93 -8.21
C LEU A 125 27.22 15.19 -8.26
N LYS A 126 28.50 15.12 -7.83
CA LYS A 126 29.44 16.27 -7.73
C LYS A 126 29.97 16.83 -9.05
N GLY A 127 29.48 16.36 -10.20
CA GLY A 127 30.07 16.67 -11.51
C GLY A 127 29.23 17.57 -12.44
N LYS A 128 28.02 17.96 -12.05
CA LYS A 128 27.12 18.76 -12.91
C LYS A 128 27.09 20.20 -12.37
N GLY A 129 27.87 21.09 -12.97
CA GLY A 129 27.95 22.53 -12.63
C GLY A 129 26.64 23.29 -12.90
N LYS A 130 26.70 24.59 -13.23
CA LYS A 130 25.55 25.53 -13.40
C LYS A 130 24.35 25.05 -14.26
N ASP A 131 24.45 23.93 -14.97
CA ASP A 131 23.38 23.23 -15.72
C ASP A 131 22.83 21.97 -14.99
N LYS A 132 22.82 21.97 -13.65
CA LYS A 132 22.22 20.91 -12.84
C LYS A 132 20.69 20.92 -12.98
N LYS A 133 20.18 20.17 -13.95
CA LYS A 133 18.73 19.92 -14.09
C LYS A 133 18.28 18.83 -13.13
N VAL A 134 17.03 18.93 -12.70
CA VAL A 134 16.41 17.96 -11.80
C VAL A 134 16.29 16.58 -12.48
N GLU A 135 15.89 16.54 -13.77
CA GLU A 135 15.83 15.27 -14.52
C GLU A 135 17.18 14.55 -14.54
N ASN A 136 18.27 15.31 -14.72
CA ASN A 136 19.62 14.78 -14.75
C ASN A 136 20.05 14.13 -13.43
N ILE A 137 19.52 14.59 -12.29
CA ILE A 137 19.76 14.00 -10.97
C ILE A 137 18.97 12.69 -10.87
N TYR A 138 17.69 12.71 -11.26
CA TYR A 138 16.82 11.54 -11.20
C TYR A 138 17.35 10.38 -12.03
N GLU A 139 17.77 10.64 -13.26
CA GLU A 139 18.36 9.61 -14.12
C GLU A 139 19.63 9.01 -13.49
N THR A 140 20.49 9.85 -12.92
CA THR A 140 21.74 9.38 -12.29
C THR A 140 21.44 8.51 -11.07
N LEU A 141 20.49 8.92 -10.22
CA LEU A 141 20.06 8.15 -9.06
C LEU A 141 19.48 6.79 -9.47
N LEU A 142 18.58 6.77 -10.45
CA LEU A 142 17.95 5.54 -10.95
C LEU A 142 18.95 4.59 -11.63
N GLU A 143 20.02 5.12 -12.24
CA GLU A 143 21.07 4.31 -12.87
C GLU A 143 22.00 3.66 -11.83
N LYS A 144 22.39 4.42 -10.81
CA LYS A 144 23.38 3.99 -9.81
C LYS A 144 22.77 3.17 -8.67
N GLU A 145 21.55 3.52 -8.24
CA GLU A 145 20.88 2.86 -7.13
C GLU A 145 19.93 1.78 -7.65
N LYS A 146 20.36 0.52 -7.56
CA LYS A 146 19.62 -0.63 -8.07
C LYS A 146 19.02 -1.43 -6.92
N PHE A 147 17.70 -1.49 -6.89
CA PHE A 147 16.93 -2.38 -6.03
C PHE A 147 15.63 -2.76 -6.73
N ASP A 148 14.99 -3.82 -6.25
CA ASP A 148 13.70 -4.26 -6.76
C ASP A 148 12.56 -3.58 -5.99
N VAL A 149 11.49 -3.26 -6.72
CA VAL A 149 10.24 -2.79 -6.15
C VAL A 149 9.19 -3.86 -6.38
N SER A 150 8.33 -4.05 -5.38
CA SER A 150 7.24 -5.00 -5.45
C SER A 150 6.34 -4.73 -6.67
N PRO A 151 6.05 -5.73 -7.52
CA PRO A 151 5.10 -5.59 -8.62
C PRO A 151 3.72 -5.11 -8.15
N LEU A 152 3.29 -5.47 -6.94
CA LEU A 152 2.02 -5.04 -6.37
C LEU A 152 1.92 -3.51 -6.24
N ILE A 153 3.04 -2.85 -5.93
CA ILE A 153 3.11 -1.40 -5.82
C ILE A 153 3.11 -0.73 -7.18
N ILE A 154 3.77 -1.36 -8.16
CA ILE A 154 3.72 -0.90 -9.54
C ILE A 154 2.29 -1.03 -10.07
N ASP A 155 1.62 -2.16 -9.82
CA ASP A 155 0.24 -2.41 -10.25
C ASP A 155 -0.74 -1.44 -9.59
N GLU A 156 -0.57 -1.12 -8.30
CA GLU A 156 -1.39 -0.12 -7.60
C GLU A 156 -1.25 1.27 -8.22
N GLU A 157 -0.02 1.70 -8.51
CA GLU A 157 0.25 3.00 -9.16
C GLU A 157 -0.27 3.05 -10.61
N VAL A 158 -0.16 1.94 -11.35
CA VAL A 158 -0.74 1.81 -12.69
C VAL A 158 -2.25 1.95 -12.63
N ASN A 159 -2.91 1.28 -11.68
CA ASN A 159 -4.36 1.38 -11.51
C ASN A 159 -4.79 2.80 -11.19
N TYR A 160 -4.10 3.48 -10.26
CA TYR A 160 -4.37 4.89 -9.95
C TYR A 160 -4.22 5.79 -11.20
N SER A 161 -3.19 5.56 -12.00
CA SER A 161 -2.97 6.30 -13.24
C SER A 161 -4.04 6.02 -14.30
N LEU A 162 -4.52 4.78 -14.41
CA LEU A 162 -5.63 4.42 -15.29
C LEU A 162 -6.95 5.02 -14.84
N GLU A 163 -7.24 5.06 -13.54
CA GLU A 163 -8.44 5.71 -12.99
C GLU A 163 -8.45 7.21 -13.28
N ARG A 164 -7.29 7.87 -13.16
CA ARG A 164 -7.13 9.28 -13.52
C ARG A 164 -7.39 9.51 -15.01
N LEU A 165 -6.86 8.64 -15.87
CA LEU A 165 -7.10 8.70 -17.31
C LEU A 165 -8.57 8.43 -17.65
N ALA A 166 -9.22 7.47 -16.98
CA ALA A 166 -10.65 7.18 -17.14
C ALA A 166 -11.51 8.38 -16.72
N THR A 167 -11.16 9.06 -15.62
CA THR A 167 -11.82 10.28 -15.16
C THR A 167 -11.68 11.41 -16.18
N GLN A 168 -10.48 11.57 -16.76
CA GLN A 168 -10.24 12.55 -17.81
C GLN A 168 -11.06 12.24 -19.08
N ALA A 169 -11.08 10.99 -19.53
CA ALA A 169 -11.89 10.57 -20.69
C ALA A 169 -13.39 10.81 -20.45
N LYS A 170 -13.87 10.49 -19.25
CA LYS A 170 -15.27 10.74 -18.84
C LYS A 170 -15.63 12.22 -18.87
N SER A 171 -14.70 13.12 -18.53
CA SER A 171 -14.92 14.57 -18.63
C SER A 171 -15.13 15.06 -20.08
N LEU A 172 -14.61 14.30 -21.05
CA LEU A 172 -14.83 14.51 -22.48
C LEU A 172 -16.05 13.76 -23.01
N ASN A 173 -16.85 13.14 -22.13
CA ASN A 173 -17.96 12.24 -22.47
C ASN A 173 -17.56 11.06 -23.37
N LEU A 174 -16.30 10.60 -23.27
CA LEU A 174 -15.78 9.46 -24.03
C LEU A 174 -15.56 8.27 -23.11
N PRO A 175 -15.92 7.05 -23.53
CA PRO A 175 -15.40 5.83 -22.92
C PRO A 175 -13.88 5.82 -22.99
N VAL A 176 -13.23 5.29 -21.95
CA VAL A 176 -11.76 5.24 -21.88
C VAL A 176 -11.15 4.49 -23.06
N GLU A 177 -11.81 3.44 -23.53
CA GLU A 177 -11.35 2.63 -24.66
C GLU A 177 -11.32 3.45 -25.97
N ASP A 178 -12.33 4.28 -26.21
CA ASP A 178 -12.40 5.11 -27.41
C ASP A 178 -11.44 6.30 -27.33
N TYR A 179 -11.19 6.82 -26.13
CA TYR A 179 -10.15 7.80 -25.88
C TYR A 179 -8.76 7.24 -26.22
N LEU A 180 -8.46 6.02 -25.78
CA LEU A 180 -7.20 5.35 -26.11
C LEU A 180 -7.06 5.04 -27.60
N LYS A 181 -8.15 4.61 -28.26
CA LYS A 181 -8.16 4.42 -29.73
C LYS A 181 -7.88 5.72 -30.48
N ALA A 182 -8.44 6.85 -30.04
CA ALA A 182 -8.17 8.16 -30.65
C ALA A 182 -6.70 8.57 -30.52
N LEU A 183 -6.02 8.16 -29.44
CA LEU A 183 -4.59 8.34 -29.24
C LEU A 183 -3.73 7.29 -29.99
N GLY A 184 -4.37 6.33 -30.68
CA GLY A 184 -3.69 5.25 -31.38
C GLY A 184 -3.02 4.21 -30.46
N LYS A 185 -3.46 4.11 -29.20
CA LYS A 185 -2.89 3.19 -28.21
C LYS A 185 -3.90 2.13 -27.78
N SER A 186 -3.39 0.94 -27.44
CA SER A 186 -4.17 -0.12 -26.78
C SER A 186 -4.04 -0.02 -25.25
N LEU A 187 -5.02 -0.58 -24.54
CA LEU A 187 -4.99 -0.63 -23.07
C LEU A 187 -3.74 -1.34 -22.54
N ASP A 188 -3.31 -2.44 -23.17
CA ASP A 188 -2.09 -3.17 -22.78
C ASP A 188 -0.82 -2.34 -23.00
N GLN A 189 -0.73 -1.57 -24.09
CA GLN A 189 0.38 -0.66 -24.32
C GLN A 189 0.43 0.43 -23.25
N VAL A 190 -0.71 1.05 -22.94
CA VAL A 190 -0.79 2.10 -21.90
C VAL A 190 -0.43 1.54 -20.53
N LYS A 191 -0.94 0.36 -20.18
CA LYS A 191 -0.56 -0.35 -18.95
C LYS A 191 0.93 -0.56 -18.85
N LYS A 192 1.58 -1.02 -19.94
CA LYS A 192 3.02 -1.25 -19.96
C LYS A 192 3.82 0.05 -19.82
N GLU A 193 3.45 1.10 -20.55
CA GLU A 193 4.07 2.42 -20.43
C GLU A 193 3.94 2.98 -19.00
N TYR A 194 2.75 2.85 -18.41
CA TYR A 194 2.49 3.26 -17.03
C TYR A 194 3.27 2.42 -16.04
N ALA A 195 3.43 1.11 -16.25
CA ALA A 195 4.23 0.26 -15.37
C ALA A 195 5.71 0.68 -15.38
N GLU A 196 6.30 0.93 -16.55
CA GLU A 196 7.69 1.41 -16.65
C GLU A 196 7.88 2.78 -16.00
N SER A 197 6.91 3.69 -16.18
CA SER A 197 6.91 5.01 -15.56
C SER A 197 6.73 4.93 -14.04
N ALA A 198 5.79 4.10 -13.57
CA ALA A 198 5.50 3.88 -12.16
C ALA A 198 6.70 3.26 -11.44
N GLU A 199 7.37 2.27 -12.04
CA GLU A 199 8.56 1.67 -11.46
C GLU A 199 9.66 2.72 -11.22
N LYS A 200 9.94 3.56 -12.22
CA LYS A 200 10.93 4.65 -12.09
C LYS A 200 10.52 5.66 -11.02
N SER A 201 9.24 6.06 -11.01
CA SER A 201 8.73 7.02 -10.03
C SER A 201 8.83 6.49 -8.60
N VAL A 202 8.37 5.26 -8.36
CA VAL A 202 8.42 4.63 -7.04
C VAL A 202 9.86 4.43 -6.58
N LYS A 203 10.76 3.96 -7.47
CA LYS A 203 12.20 3.85 -7.14
C LYS A 203 12.79 5.19 -6.73
N LEU A 204 12.53 6.23 -7.52
CA LEU A 204 13.03 7.57 -7.22
C LEU A 204 12.51 8.07 -5.87
N ASP A 205 11.23 7.88 -5.59
CA ASP A 205 10.61 8.32 -4.33
C ASP A 205 11.26 7.64 -3.13
N ILE A 206 11.52 6.34 -3.21
CA ILE A 206 12.18 5.59 -2.14
C ILE A 206 13.64 6.05 -1.98
N ILE A 207 14.37 6.30 -3.07
CA ILE A 207 15.75 6.85 -3.03
C ILE A 207 15.77 8.21 -2.33
N LEU A 208 14.89 9.12 -2.74
CA LEU A 208 14.81 10.47 -2.16
C LEU A 208 14.43 10.40 -0.68
N LEU A 209 13.49 9.53 -0.29
CA LEU A 209 13.15 9.30 1.12
C LEU A 209 14.33 8.77 1.93
N ALA A 210 15.12 7.85 1.37
CA ALA A 210 16.32 7.33 2.01
C ALA A 210 17.39 8.42 2.19
N ILE A 211 17.62 9.25 1.17
CA ILE A 211 18.54 10.41 1.27
C ILE A 211 18.05 11.39 2.33
N ALA A 212 16.76 11.73 2.32
CA ALA A 212 16.16 12.62 3.32
C ALA A 212 16.39 12.13 4.75
N GLN A 213 16.27 10.82 4.99
CA GLN A 213 16.51 10.21 6.30
C GLN A 213 18.00 10.27 6.71
N ILE A 214 18.92 9.97 5.79
CA ILE A 214 20.36 10.01 6.05
C ILE A 214 20.82 11.43 6.38
N GLU A 215 20.37 12.39 5.57
CA GLU A 215 20.71 13.81 5.69
C GLU A 215 19.88 14.53 6.76
N LYS A 216 18.92 13.82 7.38
CA LYS A 216 17.98 14.33 8.38
C LYS A 216 17.24 15.58 7.88
N ILE A 217 16.86 15.57 6.61
CA ILE A 217 16.05 16.61 5.98
C ILE A 217 14.62 16.42 6.48
N ASP A 218 14.24 17.23 7.46
CA ASP A 218 12.87 17.28 7.96
C ASP A 218 12.31 18.70 7.91
N SER A 219 11.00 18.80 7.68
CA SER A 219 10.28 20.06 7.71
C SER A 219 9.79 20.33 9.12
N SER A 220 10.07 21.53 9.61
CA SER A 220 9.63 21.94 10.93
C SER A 220 8.10 22.05 10.98
N GLU A 221 7.53 21.77 12.14
CA GLU A 221 6.09 21.84 12.36
C GLU A 221 5.52 23.23 12.06
N GLN A 222 6.27 24.29 12.40
CA GLN A 222 5.89 25.67 12.10
C GLN A 222 5.81 25.96 10.60
N GLU A 223 6.79 25.49 9.82
CA GLU A 223 6.80 25.65 8.37
C GLU A 223 5.66 24.89 7.69
N LEU A 224 5.35 23.68 8.19
CA LEU A 224 4.24 22.88 7.71
C LEU A 224 2.89 23.53 8.02
N LEU A 225 2.73 24.12 9.20
CA LEU A 225 1.52 24.84 9.59
C LEU A 225 1.31 26.10 8.74
N GLU A 226 2.36 26.86 8.43
CA GLU A 226 2.27 28.03 7.55
C GLU A 226 1.92 27.61 6.11
N LEU A 227 2.55 26.57 5.58
CA LEU A 227 2.21 26.03 4.25
C LEU A 227 0.79 25.46 4.19
N ALA A 228 0.34 24.77 5.25
CA ALA A 228 -1.01 24.22 5.33
C ALA A 228 -2.09 25.32 5.36
N LYS A 229 -1.83 26.44 6.05
CA LYS A 229 -2.72 27.63 6.03
C LYS A 229 -2.83 28.20 4.61
N VAL A 230 -1.71 28.38 3.92
CA VAL A 230 -1.68 28.93 2.55
C VAL A 230 -2.40 28.01 1.57
N ALA A 231 -2.21 26.69 1.68
CA ALA A 231 -2.81 25.72 0.79
C ALA A 231 -4.21 25.25 1.23
N SER A 232 -4.77 25.79 2.33
CA SER A 232 -6.09 25.42 2.90
C SER A 232 -6.23 23.92 3.17
N VAL A 233 -5.18 23.35 3.75
CA VAL A 233 -4.99 21.90 3.92
C VAL A 233 -5.41 21.47 5.33
N SER A 234 -6.22 20.42 5.43
CA SER A 234 -6.69 19.84 6.71
C SER A 234 -5.64 18.94 7.38
N GLY A 235 -5.83 18.60 8.66
CA GLY A 235 -4.84 17.84 9.44
C GLY A 235 -4.44 16.48 8.85
N GLN A 236 -5.35 15.76 8.19
CA GLN A 236 -5.03 14.48 7.53
C GLN A 236 -4.10 14.64 6.31
N GLN A 237 -4.15 15.81 5.68
CA GLN A 237 -3.32 16.15 4.53
C GLN A 237 -1.97 16.77 4.97
N LEU A 238 -1.77 17.05 6.27
CA LEU A 238 -0.53 17.60 6.81
C LEU A 238 0.65 16.61 6.67
N GLU A 239 0.41 15.32 6.90
CA GLU A 239 1.42 14.26 6.69
C GLU A 239 1.79 14.11 5.22
N GLN A 240 0.80 14.20 4.32
CA GLN A 240 1.04 14.20 2.87
C GLN A 240 1.85 15.43 2.47
N LEU A 241 1.50 16.60 3.00
CA LEU A 241 2.23 17.85 2.80
C LEU A 241 3.67 17.73 3.29
N LYS A 242 3.90 17.15 4.48
CA LYS A 242 5.23 16.90 5.03
C LYS A 242 6.10 16.06 4.10
N SER A 243 5.56 14.95 3.57
CA SER A 243 6.26 14.11 2.60
C SER A 243 6.64 14.88 1.33
N ILE A 244 5.71 15.66 0.76
CA ILE A 244 5.94 16.49 -0.44
C ILE A 244 7.02 17.55 -0.20
N VAL A 245 6.95 18.25 0.94
CA VAL A 245 7.92 19.31 1.27
C VAL A 245 9.31 18.72 1.53
N ASN A 246 9.40 17.61 2.27
CA ASN A 246 10.68 16.92 2.51
C ASN A 246 11.30 16.42 1.20
N ARG A 247 10.49 15.86 0.29
CA ARG A 247 10.93 15.48 -1.05
C ARG A 247 11.51 16.67 -1.81
N ARG A 248 10.80 17.81 -1.83
CA ARG A 248 11.26 19.04 -2.48
C ARG A 248 12.58 19.53 -1.90
N LYS A 249 12.69 19.61 -0.57
CA LYS A 249 13.94 20.00 0.12
C LYS A 249 15.09 19.07 -0.17
N THR A 250 14.82 17.77 -0.29
CA THR A 250 15.84 16.79 -0.67
C THR A 250 16.36 17.05 -2.06
N ILE A 251 15.49 17.37 -3.02
CA ILE A 251 15.90 17.74 -4.37
C ILE A 251 16.73 19.04 -4.35
N ASP A 252 16.28 20.05 -3.61
CA ASP A 252 17.01 21.31 -3.44
C ASP A 252 18.42 21.06 -2.86
N TYR A 253 18.53 20.21 -1.84
CA TYR A 253 19.82 19.78 -1.29
C TYR A 253 20.71 19.10 -2.34
N LEU A 254 20.17 18.13 -3.10
CA LEU A 254 20.94 17.44 -4.15
C LEU A 254 21.40 18.36 -5.28
N MET A 255 20.66 19.45 -5.54
CA MET A 255 21.09 20.49 -6.46
C MET A 255 22.30 21.29 -5.95
N THR A 256 22.52 21.34 -4.63
CA THR A 256 23.65 22.07 -4.01
C THR A 256 24.96 21.29 -3.90
N ILE A 257 24.91 19.95 -3.97
CA ILE A 257 26.07 19.04 -3.87
C ILE A 257 27.07 19.25 -5.00
#